data_AF-A0A286U120-F1
#
_entry.id   AF-A0A286U120-F1
#
_cell.length_a   1.000
_cell.length_b   1.000
_cell.length_c   1.000
_cell.angle_alpha   90.00
_cell.angle_beta   90.00
_cell.angle_gamma   90.00
#
_symmetry.space_group_name_H-M   'P 1'
#
loop_
_entity.id
_entity.type
_entity.pdbx_description
1 polymer ?
#
loop_
_entity_poly.entity_id
_entity_poly.type
_entity_poly.pdbx_seq_one_letter_code
_entity_poly.pdbx_strand_id
1 'polypeptide(L)'
;MFRRILVIVFLQAAIGYCVLPETFAGDIDGQGLYTRYCVLCHGEDGTGQTDLGAGLGARDFNEKAFQDGITDEQIVEQIAKGTEDKMMPFEGKLTPEEMHALVPIIRAFGK
;
A
#
# COMPACT_ATOMS: atom_id res chain seq x y z
N MET A 1 6.12 8.00 -57.08
CA MET A 1 7.15 8.02 -56.02
C MET A 1 6.70 8.79 -54.79
N PHE A 2 6.32 10.08 -54.91
CA PHE A 2 5.89 10.93 -53.79
C PHE A 2 4.69 10.42 -52.96
N ARG A 3 3.68 9.83 -53.61
CA ARG A 3 2.47 9.31 -52.92
C ARG A 3 2.72 8.09 -52.03
N ARG A 4 3.79 7.33 -52.29
CA ARG A 4 4.18 6.15 -51.49
C ARG A 4 5.01 6.56 -50.26
N ILE A 5 5.83 7.60 -50.40
CA ILE A 5 6.65 8.14 -49.30
C ILE A 5 5.75 8.80 -48.23
N LEU A 6 4.72 9.55 -48.65
CA LEU A 6 3.76 10.15 -47.72
C LEU A 6 3.00 9.11 -46.88
N VAL A 7 2.57 7.99 -47.47
CA VAL A 7 1.85 6.93 -46.74
C VAL A 7 2.75 6.23 -45.72
N ILE A 8 4.04 6.07 -46.02
CA ILE A 8 5.02 5.41 -45.12
C ILE A 8 5.36 6.33 -43.92
N VAL A 9 5.47 7.64 -44.15
CA VAL A 9 5.73 8.63 -43.08
C VAL A 9 4.53 8.74 -42.12
N PHE A 10 3.30 8.67 -42.63
CA PHE A 10 2.09 8.60 -41.78
C PHE A 10 1.98 7.28 -41.00
N LEU A 11 2.45 6.16 -41.56
CA LEU A 11 2.45 4.86 -40.87
C LEU A 11 3.41 4.83 -39.68
N GLN A 12 4.58 5.46 -39.78
CA GLN A 12 5.55 5.53 -38.67
C GLN A 12 5.10 6.47 -37.54
N ALA A 13 4.33 7.52 -37.86
CA ALA A 13 3.74 8.39 -36.85
C ALA A 13 2.62 7.69 -36.02
N ALA A 14 1.89 6.75 -36.63
CA ALA A 14 0.86 5.97 -35.93
C ALA A 14 1.46 4.92 -34.98
N ILE A 15 2.62 4.34 -35.31
CA ILE A 15 3.33 3.38 -34.45
C ILE A 15 3.97 4.09 -33.24
N GLY A 16 4.45 5.33 -33.42
CA GLY A 16 4.99 6.15 -32.33
C GLY A 16 3.96 6.59 -31.29
N TYR A 17 2.67 6.59 -31.63
CA TYR A 17 1.57 6.90 -30.70
C TYR A 17 1.10 5.68 -29.88
N CYS A 18 1.43 4.46 -30.31
CA CYS A 18 1.09 3.22 -29.60
C CYS A 18 2.14 2.78 -28.58
N VAL A 19 3.32 3.42 -28.55
CA VAL A 19 4.31 3.24 -27.50
C VAL A 19 4.24 4.45 -26.58
N LEU A 20 3.08 4.64 -25.93
CA LEU A 20 3.12 5.33 -24.66
C LEU A 20 4.07 4.52 -23.79
N PRO A 21 5.09 5.13 -23.16
CA PRO A 21 5.74 4.45 -22.06
C PRO A 21 4.63 4.28 -21.03
N GLU A 22 4.11 3.06 -20.91
CA GLU A 22 3.56 2.62 -19.64
C GLU A 22 4.72 2.82 -18.68
N THR A 23 4.69 3.96 -17.98
CA THR A 23 5.54 4.18 -16.83
C THR A 23 5.30 2.95 -15.98
N PHE A 24 6.28 2.06 -15.90
CA PHE A 24 6.27 0.91 -15.00
C PHE A 24 6.20 1.48 -13.58
N ALA A 25 5.00 1.88 -13.15
CA ALA A 25 4.65 1.97 -11.76
C ALA A 25 4.73 0.53 -11.29
N GLY A 26 5.87 0.16 -10.70
CA GLY A 26 6.01 -1.15 -10.08
C GLY A 26 4.90 -1.31 -9.05
N ASP A 27 4.19 -2.44 -9.09
CA ASP A 27 3.15 -2.74 -8.12
C ASP A 27 3.73 -2.63 -6.69
N ILE A 28 3.04 -1.89 -5.82
CA ILE A 28 3.46 -1.77 -4.43
C ILE A 28 3.12 -3.06 -3.70
N ASP A 29 4.13 -3.76 -3.19
CA ASP A 29 3.97 -4.99 -2.41
C ASP A 29 3.51 -4.69 -0.98
N GLY A 30 2.21 -4.45 -0.81
CA GLY A 30 1.59 -4.17 0.50
C GLY A 30 1.83 -5.28 1.53
N GLN A 31 1.80 -6.55 1.11
CA GLN A 31 2.05 -7.68 2.00
C GLN A 31 3.51 -7.70 2.46
N GLY A 32 4.46 -7.48 1.55
CA GLY A 32 5.88 -7.36 1.88
C GLY A 32 6.17 -6.20 2.83
N LEU A 33 5.49 -5.06 2.66
CA LEU A 33 5.56 -3.94 3.60
C LEU A 33 5.04 -4.32 4.99
N TYR A 34 3.90 -5.00 5.07
CA TYR A 34 3.34 -5.46 6.34
C TYR A 34 4.28 -6.42 7.07
N THR A 35 4.81 -7.42 6.35
CA THR A 35 5.79 -8.37 6.88
C THR A 35 7.04 -7.67 7.39
N ARG A 36 7.53 -6.65 6.67
CA ARG A 36 8.76 -5.93 7.01
C ARG A 36 8.60 -4.99 8.21
N TYR A 37 7.47 -4.30 8.32
CA TYR A 37 7.32 -3.17 9.24
C TYR A 37 6.30 -3.41 10.36
N CYS A 38 5.32 -4.27 10.16
CA CYS A 38 4.15 -4.35 11.02
C CYS A 38 4.10 -5.62 11.87
N VAL A 39 4.54 -6.77 11.31
CA VAL A 39 4.42 -8.10 11.95
C VAL A 39 5.05 -8.17 13.33
N LEU A 40 6.14 -7.44 13.60
CA LEU A 40 6.80 -7.44 14.91
C LEU A 40 5.83 -7.14 16.06
N CYS A 41 4.89 -6.22 15.84
CA CYS A 41 3.89 -5.82 16.84
C CYS A 41 2.51 -6.39 16.54
N HIS A 42 2.11 -6.46 15.27
CA HIS A 42 0.75 -6.84 14.89
C HIS A 42 0.58 -8.35 14.62
N GLY A 43 1.67 -9.10 14.54
CA GLY A 43 1.66 -10.53 14.22
C GLY A 43 1.43 -10.80 12.74
N GLU A 44 1.76 -12.01 12.28
CA GLU A 44 1.39 -12.46 10.91
C GLU A 44 -0.11 -12.73 10.79
N ASP A 45 -0.78 -12.98 11.92
CA ASP A 45 -2.21 -13.25 12.04
C ASP A 45 -3.04 -12.00 12.34
N GLY A 46 -2.41 -10.83 12.47
CA GLY A 46 -3.08 -9.55 12.73
C GLY A 46 -3.67 -9.44 14.15
N THR A 47 -3.40 -10.38 15.05
CA THR A 47 -4.01 -10.38 16.39
C THR A 47 -3.41 -9.34 17.34
N GLY A 48 -2.21 -8.83 17.04
CA GLY A 48 -1.46 -7.98 17.96
C GLY A 48 -0.96 -8.68 19.23
N GLN A 49 -1.13 -10.00 19.35
CA GLN A 49 -0.73 -10.79 20.52
C GLN A 49 0.74 -11.26 20.42
N THR A 50 1.63 -10.39 19.95
CA THR A 50 3.09 -10.62 20.05
C THR A 50 3.59 -10.16 21.42
N ASP A 51 4.78 -10.60 21.84
CA ASP A 51 5.40 -10.16 23.10
C ASP A 51 5.46 -8.63 23.22
N LEU A 52 5.69 -7.93 22.10
CA LEU A 52 5.73 -6.48 22.04
C LEU A 52 4.33 -5.87 21.85
N GLY A 53 3.54 -6.40 20.92
CA GLY A 53 2.21 -5.89 20.58
C GLY A 53 1.26 -5.90 21.77
N ALA A 54 1.24 -6.99 22.54
CA ALA A 54 0.40 -7.13 23.72
C ALA A 54 0.77 -6.09 24.79
N GLY A 55 2.07 -5.85 25.02
CA GLY A 55 2.54 -4.86 25.99
C GLY A 55 2.21 -3.41 25.61
N LEU A 56 2.10 -3.12 24.31
CA LEU A 56 1.78 -1.78 23.79
C LEU A 56 0.26 -1.58 23.55
N GLY A 57 -0.53 -2.65 23.67
CA GLY A 57 -1.98 -2.63 23.46
C GLY A 57 -2.35 -2.52 21.98
N ALA A 58 -1.62 -3.23 21.11
CA ALA A 58 -1.99 -3.40 19.70
C ALA A 58 -3.40 -3.97 19.59
N ARG A 59 -4.18 -3.44 18.64
CA ARG A 59 -5.54 -3.94 18.37
C ARG A 59 -5.47 -5.26 17.61
N ASP A 60 -6.45 -6.11 17.86
CA ASP A 60 -6.70 -7.30 17.04
C ASP A 60 -7.47 -6.89 15.78
N PHE A 61 -6.84 -7.03 14.62
CA PHE A 61 -7.45 -6.70 13.33
C PHE A 61 -8.53 -7.70 12.90
N ASN A 62 -8.64 -8.86 13.56
CA ASN A 62 -9.71 -9.82 13.31
C ASN A 62 -11.04 -9.40 13.98
N GLU A 63 -11.01 -8.42 14.90
CA GLU A 63 -12.21 -7.95 15.57
C GLU A 63 -13.10 -7.11 14.62
N LYS A 64 -14.32 -7.61 14.36
CA LYS A 64 -15.30 -6.88 13.55
C LYS A 64 -15.59 -5.47 14.08
N ALA A 65 -15.66 -5.31 15.41
CA ALA A 65 -15.91 -4.00 16.02
C ALA A 65 -14.77 -2.99 15.74
N PHE A 66 -13.52 -3.46 15.71
CA PHE A 66 -12.39 -2.63 15.27
C PHE A 66 -12.53 -2.27 13.79
N GLN A 67 -12.79 -3.26 12.93
CA GLN A 67 -12.92 -3.05 11.49
C GLN A 67 -14.04 -2.06 11.13
N ASP A 68 -15.23 -2.23 11.71
CA ASP A 68 -16.36 -1.33 11.48
C ASP A 68 -16.13 0.07 12.09
N GLY A 69 -15.32 0.17 13.13
CA GLY A 69 -15.12 1.37 13.94
C GLY A 69 -14.04 2.32 13.45
N ILE A 70 -13.29 1.94 12.41
CA ILE A 70 -12.18 2.72 11.85
C ILE A 70 -12.35 2.88 10.33
N THR A 71 -12.10 4.06 9.79
CA THR A 71 -12.06 4.30 8.33
C THR A 71 -10.69 4.01 7.75
N ASP A 72 -10.62 3.84 6.43
CA ASP A 72 -9.35 3.60 5.72
C ASP A 72 -8.40 4.79 5.88
N GLU A 73 -8.92 6.02 5.86
CA GLU A 73 -8.13 7.25 6.09
C GLU A 73 -7.56 7.29 7.51
N GLN A 74 -8.34 6.84 8.50
CA GLN A 74 -7.87 6.76 9.89
C GLN A 74 -6.77 5.70 10.05
N ILE A 75 -6.85 4.58 9.29
CA ILE A 75 -5.77 3.59 9.24
C ILE A 75 -4.50 4.25 8.68
N VAL A 76 -4.59 4.96 7.56
CA VAL A 76 -3.43 5.64 6.95
C VAL A 76 -2.87 6.71 7.88
N GLU A 77 -3.72 7.50 8.52
CA GLU A 77 -3.30 8.53 9.49
C GLU A 77 -2.58 7.90 10.69
N GLN A 78 -3.09 6.78 11.21
CA GLN A 78 -2.46 6.03 12.29
C GLN A 78 -1.10 5.46 11.87
N ILE A 79 -0.95 4.98 10.64
CA ILE A 79 0.34 4.52 10.10
C ILE A 79 1.31 5.71 10.00
N ALA A 80 0.85 6.85 9.45
CA ALA A 80 1.67 8.02 9.25
C ALA A 80 2.19 8.60 10.59
N LYS A 81 1.28 8.81 11.55
CA LYS A 81 1.56 9.54 12.80
C LYS A 81 1.92 8.66 13.99
N GLY A 82 1.53 7.39 13.96
CA GLY A 82 1.69 6.48 15.08
C GLY A 82 0.92 6.90 16.32
N THR A 83 1.39 6.46 17.49
CA THR A 83 0.86 6.83 18.80
C THR A 83 2.03 6.91 19.77
N GLU A 84 2.15 8.04 20.47
CA GLU A 84 3.23 8.28 21.44
C GLU A 84 3.36 7.09 22.41
N ASP A 85 4.61 6.68 22.65
CA ASP A 85 5.01 5.53 23.48
C ASP A 85 4.45 4.16 23.07
N LYS A 86 3.78 4.04 21.91
CA LYS A 86 3.14 2.79 21.46
C LYS A 86 3.48 2.39 20.02
N MET A 87 3.26 3.28 19.08
CA MET A 87 3.47 3.02 17.66
C MET A 87 4.31 4.14 17.08
N MET A 88 5.44 3.80 16.48
CA MET A 88 6.28 4.77 15.78
C MET A 88 5.54 5.33 14.55
N PRO A 89 5.74 6.63 14.22
CA PRO A 89 5.27 7.17 12.95
C PRO A 89 6.05 6.56 11.78
N PHE A 90 5.35 6.34 10.65
CA PHE A 90 5.95 5.91 9.39
C PHE A 90 6.00 7.00 8.32
N GLU A 91 5.49 8.20 8.62
CA GLU A 91 5.71 9.36 7.76
C GLU A 91 7.21 9.60 7.57
N GLY A 92 7.63 9.78 6.31
CA GLY A 92 9.05 9.90 5.93
C GLY A 92 9.82 8.57 5.86
N LYS A 93 9.23 7.45 6.28
CA LYS A 93 9.75 6.09 6.05
C LYS A 93 9.02 5.38 4.92
N LEU A 94 7.71 5.58 4.83
CA LEU A 94 6.85 5.09 3.77
C LEU A 94 6.31 6.27 2.97
N THR A 95 6.18 6.07 1.66
CA THR A 95 5.44 6.98 0.78
C THR A 95 3.94 6.93 1.09
N PRO A 96 3.16 7.98 0.74
CA PRO A 96 1.71 7.94 0.86
C PRO A 96 1.10 6.70 0.20
N GLU A 97 1.57 6.36 -1.00
CA GLU A 97 1.07 5.22 -1.77
C GLU A 97 1.36 3.87 -1.07
N GLU A 98 2.54 3.73 -0.43
CA GLU A 98 2.88 2.56 0.38
C GLU A 98 2.02 2.44 1.64
N MET A 99 1.72 3.56 2.30
CA MET A 99 0.80 3.55 3.46
C MET A 99 -0.62 3.17 3.05
N HIS A 100 -1.10 3.66 1.91
CA HIS A 100 -2.38 3.25 1.34
C HIS A 100 -2.40 1.75 0.96
N ALA A 101 -1.28 1.21 0.47
CA ALA A 101 -1.17 -0.21 0.13
C ALA A 101 -1.26 -1.15 1.35
N LEU A 102 -1.04 -0.65 2.57
CA LEU A 102 -1.20 -1.43 3.81
C LEU A 102 -2.67 -1.58 4.24
N VAL A 103 -3.55 -0.67 3.83
CA VAL A 103 -4.99 -0.71 4.18
C VAL A 103 -5.64 -2.04 3.78
N PRO A 104 -5.59 -2.51 2.52
CA PRO A 104 -6.22 -3.76 2.15
C PRO A 104 -5.65 -4.97 2.91
N ILE A 105 -4.38 -4.93 3.33
CA ILE A 105 -3.78 -5.98 4.17
C ILE A 105 -4.42 -6.00 5.56
N ILE A 106 -4.56 -4.82 6.19
CA ILE A 106 -5.21 -4.69 7.51
C ILE A 106 -6.68 -5.11 7.43
N ARG A 107 -7.38 -4.74 6.35
CA ARG A 107 -8.79 -5.13 6.13
C ARG A 107 -8.96 -6.63 5.91
N ALA A 108 -7.99 -7.31 5.30
CA ALA A 108 -8.07 -8.74 5.01
C ALA A 108 -8.13 -9.63 6.28
N PHE A 109 -7.72 -9.12 7.44
CA PHE A 109 -7.89 -9.82 8.72
C PHE A 109 -9.34 -9.81 9.23
N GLY A 110 -10.13 -8.81 8.84
CA GLY A 110 -11.56 -8.73 9.18
C GLY A 110 -12.36 -9.80 8.44
N LYS A 111 -12.68 -10.90 9.13
CA LYS A 111 -13.54 -11.98 8.62
C LYS A 111 -15.00 -11.76 8.95
#